data_AF-B9YCP3-F1
#
_entry.id   AF-B9YCP3-F1
#
_cell.length_a   1.000
_cell.length_b   1.000
_cell.length_c   1.000
_cell.angle_alpha   90.00
_cell.angle_beta   90.00
_cell.angle_gamma   90.00
#
_symmetry.space_group_name_H-M   'P 1'
#
loop_
_entity.id
_entity.type
_entity.pdbx_description
1 polymer ?
#
loop_
_entity_poly.entity_id
_entity_poly.type
_entity_poly.pdbx_seq_one_letter_code
_entity_poly.pdbx_strand_id
1 'polypeptide(L)' 'MKKMILGIVWQLMGFLGSIIILCSAAPYQWDYNGITGILGSLLGLDLIIPLIICIIFFICGAVVCFKAIGEK' A
#
# COMPACT_ATOMS: atom_id res chain seq x y z
N MET A 1 8.32 -3.66 -23.30
CA MET A 1 6.84 -3.56 -23.16
C MET A 1 6.28 -4.44 -22.04
N LYS A 2 6.48 -5.78 -22.06
CA LYS A 2 5.89 -6.71 -21.05
C LYS A 2 6.28 -6.40 -19.59
N LYS A 3 7.56 -6.12 -19.32
CA LYS A 3 8.05 -5.76 -17.96
C LYS A 3 7.45 -4.46 -17.42
N MET A 4 7.21 -3.48 -18.30
CA MET A 4 6.64 -2.18 -17.94
C MET A 4 5.16 -2.32 -17.54
N ILE A 5 4.39 -3.13 -18.27
CA ILE A 5 2.99 -3.44 -17.92
C ILE A 5 2.91 -4.12 -16.56
N LEU A 6 3.79 -5.10 -16.29
CA LEU A 6 3.84 -5.79 -14.99
C LEU A 6 4.16 -4.82 -13.84
N GLY A 7 5.12 -3.93 -14.02
CA GLY A 7 5.45 -2.90 -13.01
C GLY A 7 4.26 -1.97 -12.72
N ILE A 8 3.57 -1.50 -13.76
CA ILE A 8 2.39 -0.63 -13.63
C ILE A 8 1.26 -1.36 -12.90
N VAL A 9 0.98 -2.63 -13.23
CA VAL A 9 -0.06 -3.42 -12.56
C VAL A 9 0.26 -3.58 -11.08
N TRP A 10 1.50 -3.91 -10.73
CA TRP A 10 1.90 -4.01 -9.32
C TRP A 10 1.79 -2.68 -8.57
N GLN A 11 2.16 -1.58 -9.23
CA GLN A 11 2.06 -0.26 -8.65
C GLN A 11 0.60 0.15 -8.40
N LEU A 12 -0.30 -0.13 -9.36
CA LEU A 12 -1.73 0.13 -9.19
C LEU A 12 -2.35 -0.73 -8.10
N MET A 13 -1.98 -2.02 -8.00
CA MET A 13 -2.46 -2.90 -6.94
C MET A 13 -2.02 -2.41 -5.55
N GLY A 14 -0.75 -2.04 -5.39
CA GLY A 14 -0.25 -1.50 -4.12
C GLY A 14 -0.91 -0.17 -3.74
N PHE A 15 -1.15 0.71 -4.72
CA PHE A 15 -1.82 1.99 -4.49
C PHE A 15 -3.29 1.83 -4.10
N LEU A 16 -4.08 1.08 -4.88
CA LEU A 16 -5.49 0.83 -4.61
C LEU A 16 -5.69 0.07 -3.30
N GLY A 17 -4.85 -0.93 -3.04
CA GLY A 17 -4.87 -1.67 -1.77
C GLY A 17 -4.64 -0.77 -0.57
N SER A 18 -3.66 0.15 -0.66
CA SER A 18 -3.39 1.12 0.40
C SER A 18 -4.57 2.07 0.64
N ILE A 19 -5.22 2.56 -0.42
CA ILE A 19 -6.42 3.42 -0.32
C ILE A 19 -7.57 2.67 0.36
N ILE A 20 -7.86 1.44 -0.07
CA ILE A 20 -8.95 0.63 0.51
C ILE A 20 -8.72 0.41 2.02
N ILE A 21 -7.49 0.10 2.41
CA ILE A 21 -7.11 -0.10 3.81
C ILE A 21 -7.31 1.19 4.63
N LEU A 22 -6.84 2.34 4.11
CA LEU A 22 -7.00 3.62 4.79
C LEU A 22 -8.47 4.04 4.89
N CYS A 23 -9.24 3.87 3.82
CA CYS A 23 -10.69 4.12 3.83
C CYS A 23 -11.44 3.17 4.78
N SER A 24 -10.98 1.93 4.93
CA SER A 24 -11.54 0.98 5.89
C SER A 24 -11.20 1.36 7.33
N ALA A 25 -10.03 1.94 7.59
CA ALA A 25 -9.60 2.34 8.93
C ALA A 25 -10.15 3.71 9.37
N ALA A 26 -10.36 4.63 8.43
CA ALA A 26 -10.83 5.99 8.68
C ALA A 26 -12.16 6.14 9.47
N PRO A 27 -13.21 5.31 9.26
CA PRO A 27 -14.47 5.47 9.99
C PRO A 27 -14.37 4.99 11.46
N TYR A 28 -13.36 4.20 11.79
CA TYR A 28 -13.15 3.74 13.15
C TYR A 28 -12.34 4.77 13.94
N GLN A 29 -12.71 5.01 15.19
CA GLN A 29 -11.95 5.85 16.13
C GLN A 29 -11.38 4.96 17.23
N TRP A 30 -10.43 4.11 16.87
CA TRP A 30 -9.85 3.20 17.83
C TRP A 30 -8.77 3.87 18.68
N ASP A 31 -8.83 3.63 19.98
CA ASP A 31 -7.77 3.98 20.92
C ASP A 31 -6.93 2.73 21.19
N TYR A 32 -5.81 2.63 20.47
CA TYR A 32 -4.87 1.52 20.61
C TYR A 32 -3.74 1.91 21.54
N ASN A 33 -3.81 1.48 22.81
CA ASN A 33 -2.79 1.78 23.83
C ASN A 33 -2.48 3.30 23.98
N GLY A 34 -3.48 4.17 23.86
CA GLY A 34 -3.32 5.64 23.89
C GLY A 34 -3.04 6.27 22.53
N ILE A 35 -2.92 5.47 21.46
CA ILE A 35 -2.76 5.95 20.08
C ILE A 35 -4.15 6.07 19.45
N THR A 36 -4.51 7.30 19.08
CA THR A 36 -5.80 7.62 18.47
C THR A 36 -5.64 8.04 17.00
N GLY A 37 -6.76 8.20 16.29
CA GLY A 37 -6.79 8.56 14.87
C GLY A 37 -6.52 7.37 13.94
N ILE A 38 -6.17 7.64 12.68
CA ILE A 38 -6.02 6.61 11.64
C ILE A 38 -4.97 5.56 12.01
N LEU A 39 -3.87 5.96 12.67
CA LEU A 39 -2.84 5.02 13.12
C LEU A 39 -3.36 4.10 14.23
N GLY A 40 -4.12 4.64 15.18
CA GLY A 40 -4.81 3.85 16.21
C GLY A 40 -5.78 2.85 15.60
N SER A 41 -6.56 3.28 14.61
CA SER A 41 -7.50 2.42 13.89
C SER A 41 -6.83 1.35 13.04
N LEU A 42 -5.70 1.67 12.39
CA LEU A 42 -4.90 0.69 11.65
C LEU A 42 -4.29 -0.37 12.57
N LEU A 43 -3.78 0.04 13.74
CA LEU A 43 -3.20 -0.86 14.74
C LEU A 43 -4.27 -1.73 15.39
N GLY A 44 -5.41 -1.15 15.77
CA GLY A 44 -6.49 -1.91 16.37
C GLY A 44 -7.08 -2.94 15.41
N LEU A 45 -7.20 -2.62 14.12
CA LEU A 45 -7.80 -3.52 13.12
C LEU A 45 -6.82 -4.56 12.58
N ASP A 46 -5.58 -4.55 13.06
CA ASP A 46 -4.48 -5.36 12.50
C ASP A 46 -4.26 -5.09 10.99
N LEU A 47 -4.64 -3.90 10.49
CA LEU A 47 -4.47 -3.50 9.08
C LEU A 47 -3.07 -2.97 8.76
N ILE A 48 -2.20 -2.79 9.75
CA ILE A 48 -0.80 -2.34 9.55
C ILE A 48 -0.02 -3.31 8.65
N ILE A 49 -0.11 -4.62 8.90
CA ILE A 49 0.60 -5.62 8.09
C ILE A 49 0.11 -5.60 6.63
N PRO A 50 -1.22 -5.65 6.36
CA PRO A 50 -1.76 -5.45 5.01
C PRO A 50 -1.27 -4.16 4.34
N LEU A 51 -1.23 -3.04 5.07
CA LEU A 51 -0.80 -1.75 4.53
C LEU A 51 0.68 -1.79 4.12
N ILE A 52 1.54 -2.38 4.96
CA ILE A 52 2.97 -2.56 4.65
C ILE A 52 3.15 -3.40 3.39
N ILE A 53 2.39 -4.49 3.25
CA ILE A 53 2.43 -5.34 2.06
C ILE A 53 2.04 -4.55 0.80
N CYS A 54 0.98 -3.75 0.86
CA CYS A 54 0.59 -2.88 -0.25
C CYS A 54 1.66 -1.86 -0.63
N ILE A 55 2.33 -1.25 0.36
CA ILE A 55 3.46 -0.33 0.14
C ILE A 55 4.63 -1.05 -0.53
N ILE A 56 4.97 -2.27 -0.09
CA ILE A 56 6.03 -3.08 -0.70
C ILE A 56 5.68 -3.37 -2.18
N PHE A 57 4.46 -3.77 -2.48
CA PHE A 57 4.02 -3.98 -3.87
C PHE A 57 4.13 -2.72 -4.71
N PHE A 58 3.77 -1.55 -4.15
CA PHE A 58 3.89 -0.27 -4.82
C PHE A 58 5.36 0.04 -5.18
N ILE A 59 6.27 -0.11 -4.22
CA ILE A 59 7.71 0.14 -4.41
C ILE A 59 8.31 -0.86 -5.41
N CYS A 60 7.99 -2.15 -5.28
CA CYS A 60 8.45 -3.18 -6.21
C CYS A 60 7.96 -2.89 -7.64
N GLY A 61 6.70 -2.49 -7.81
CA GLY A 61 6.15 -2.06 -9.09
C GLY A 61 6.92 -0.89 -9.71
N ALA A 62 7.21 0.13 -8.89
CA ALA A 62 8.01 1.28 -9.31
C ALA A 62 9.43 0.89 -9.74
N VAL A 63 10.13 0.05 -8.95
CA VAL A 63 11.47 -0.45 -9.29
C VAL A 63 11.48 -1.21 -10.61
N VAL A 64 10.47 -2.07 -10.83
CA VAL A 64 10.32 -2.81 -12.09
C VAL A 64 10.09 -1.85 -13.26
N CYS A 65 9.26 -0.82 -13.08
CA CYS A 65 9.05 0.23 -14.09
C CYS A 65 10.35 0.97 -14.43
N PHE A 66 11.11 1.42 -13.42
CA PHE A 66 12.38 2.12 -13.63
C PHE A 66 13.41 1.25 -14.35
N LYS A 67 13.56 -0.02 -13.94
CA LYS A 67 14.44 -0.96 -14.65
C LYS A 67 13.99 -1.18 -16.10
N ALA A 68 12.70 -1.33 -16.34
CA ALA A 68 12.17 -1.53 -17.69
C ALA A 68 12.35 -0.29 -18.60
N ILE A 69 12.45 0.91 -18.02
CA ILE A 69 12.76 2.15 -18.76
C ILE A 69 14.26 2.25 -19.07
N GLY A 70 15.14 1.87 -18.14
CA GLY A 70 16.59 1.90 -18.35
C GLY A 70 17.13 0.79 -19.27
N GLU A 71 16.32 -0.23 -19.55
CA GLU A 71 16.62 -1.27 -20.55
C GLU A 71 16.23 -0.86 -22.00
N LYS A 72 15.69 0.35 -22.21
CA LYS A 72 15.45 0.93 -23.55
C LYS A 72 16.67 1.69 -24.04
#